data_AF-A0A0S2EQ30-F1
#
_entry.id   AF-A0A0S2EQ30-F1
#
_cell.length_a   1.000
_cell.length_b   1.000
_cell.length_c   1.000
_cell.angle_alpha   90.00
_cell.angle_beta   90.00
_cell.angle_gamma   90.00
#
_symmetry.space_group_name_H-M   'P 1'
#
loop_
_entity.id
_entity.type
_entity.pdbx_description
1 polymer ?
#
loop_
_entity_poly.entity_id
_entity_poly.type
_entity_poly.pdbx_seq_one_letter_code
_entity_poly.pdbx_strand_id
1 'polypeptide(L)'
;MRWLLGLWFMPISILTGWLGLASQDVSFGLFFLTRDFYDLVFGVYAQTLGVPAESLPPLVVRALVLDSAIVMGLYALRRRKAIVALSKRAYARFAPSPRSSSVESLSSAP
;
A
#
# COMPACT_ATOMS: atom_id res chain seq x y z
N MET A 1 -17.50 5.29 1.89
CA MET A 1 -16.23 4.57 1.64
C MET A 1 -15.03 5.19 2.34
N ARG A 2 -14.96 6.53 2.53
CA ARG A 2 -13.89 7.16 3.32
C ARG A 2 -13.72 6.55 4.73
N TRP A 3 -14.83 6.23 5.39
CA TRP A 3 -14.84 5.55 6.69
C TRP A 3 -14.31 4.11 6.64
N LEU A 4 -14.64 3.36 5.59
CA LEU A 4 -14.20 1.97 5.44
C LEU A 4 -12.68 1.91 5.23
N LEU A 5 -12.13 2.81 4.39
CA LEU A 5 -10.68 2.94 4.20
C LEU A 5 -9.98 3.43 5.47
N GLY A 6 -10.49 4.46 6.14
CA GLY A 6 -9.89 4.98 7.37
C GLY A 6 -9.88 3.97 8.52
N LEU A 7 -11.01 3.31 8.74
CA LEU A 7 -11.17 2.29 9.78
C LEU A 7 -10.33 1.03 9.49
N TRP A 8 -10.08 0.72 8.22
CA TRP A 8 -9.24 -0.40 7.82
C TRP A 8 -7.74 -0.06 7.84
N PHE A 9 -7.35 1.17 7.45
CA PHE A 9 -5.96 1.60 7.42
C PHE A 9 -5.37 1.79 8.82
N MET A 10 -6.20 2.18 9.79
CA MET A 10 -5.78 2.41 11.18
C MET A 10 -5.18 1.16 11.84
N PRO A 11 -5.87 0.00 11.92
CA PRO A 11 -5.31 -1.20 12.53
C PRO A 11 -4.08 -1.72 11.77
N ILE A 12 -4.06 -1.60 10.44
CA ILE A 12 -2.92 -2.02 9.62
C ILE A 12 -1.68 -1.17 9.86
N SER A 13 -1.86 0.15 9.99
CA SER A 13 -0.75 1.06 10.29
C SER A 13 -0.16 0.78 11.66
N ILE A 14 -1.00 0.49 12.65
CA ILE A 14 -0.56 0.10 13.99
C ILE A 14 0.23 -1.20 13.94
N LEU A 15 -0.31 -2.24 13.27
CA LEU A 15 0.33 -3.55 13.18
C LEU A 15 1.66 -3.48 12.44
N THR A 16 1.69 -2.83 11.28
CA THR A 16 2.89 -2.67 10.44
C THR A 16 3.92 -1.78 11.13
N GLY A 17 3.47 -0.70 11.77
CA GLY A 17 4.34 0.19 12.55
C GLY A 17 4.99 -0.54 13.71
N TRP A 18 4.22 -1.32 14.47
CA TRP A 18 4.76 -2.14 15.55
C TRP A 18 5.74 -3.20 15.02
N LEU A 19 5.34 -3.97 14.00
CA LEU A 19 6.18 -5.01 13.39
C LEU A 19 7.51 -4.44 12.88
N GLY A 20 7.46 -3.28 12.22
CA GLY A 20 8.64 -2.59 11.71
C GLY A 20 9.53 -2.07 12.83
N LEU A 21 8.97 -1.31 13.78
CA LEU A 21 9.72 -0.70 14.86
C LEU A 21 10.37 -1.74 15.78
N ALA A 22 9.60 -2.76 16.19
CA ALA A 22 10.09 -3.80 17.09
C ALA A 22 11.12 -4.72 16.41
N SER A 23 11.01 -4.94 15.10
CA SER A 23 12.03 -5.68 14.35
C SER A 23 13.38 -4.94 14.28
N GLN A 24 13.36 -3.61 14.30
CA GLN A 24 14.56 -2.76 14.25
C GLN A 24 15.06 -2.37 15.64
N ASP A 25 14.50 -2.97 16.70
CA ASP A 25 14.80 -2.65 18.11
C ASP A 25 14.61 -1.17 18.47
N VAL A 26 13.65 -0.51 17.82
CA VAL A 26 13.29 0.89 18.08
C VAL A 26 12.33 0.94 19.26
N SER A 27 12.85 0.60 20.44
CA SER A 27 12.12 0.73 21.69
C SER A 27 12.39 2.10 22.30
N PHE A 28 11.44 3.03 22.16
CA PHE A 28 11.46 4.36 22.80
C PHE A 28 11.31 4.29 24.35
N GLY A 29 11.91 3.30 25.01
CA GLY A 29 11.68 2.95 26.42
C GLY A 29 10.41 2.14 26.67
N LEU A 30 9.68 1.75 25.62
CA LEU A 30 8.46 0.94 25.73
C LEU A 30 8.80 -0.55 25.54
N PHE A 31 8.49 -1.38 26.54
CA PHE A 31 8.68 -2.84 26.48
C PHE A 31 7.96 -3.49 25.29
N PHE A 32 6.78 -2.98 24.92
CA PHE A 32 6.03 -3.50 23.77
C PHE A 32 6.78 -3.37 22.45
N LEU A 33 7.68 -2.39 22.30
CA LEU A 33 8.44 -2.14 21.07
C LEU A 33 9.84 -2.77 21.09
N THR A 34 10.20 -3.51 22.14
CA THR A 34 11.52 -4.16 22.18
C THR A 34 11.55 -5.39 21.28
N ARG A 35 12.77 -5.72 20.85
CA ARG A 35 13.03 -6.96 20.13
C ARG A 35 12.63 -8.21 20.95
N ASP A 36 12.85 -8.20 22.26
CA ASP A 36 12.50 -9.31 23.15
C ASP A 36 11.00 -9.64 23.15
N PHE A 37 10.15 -8.59 23.21
CA PHE A 37 8.70 -8.80 23.18
C PHE A 37 8.25 -9.30 21.81
N TYR A 38 8.85 -8.77 20.74
CA TYR A 38 8.61 -9.26 19.37
C TYR A 38 8.95 -10.75 19.24
N ASP A 39 10.15 -11.16 19.66
CA ASP A 39 10.59 -12.55 19.57
C ASP A 39 9.76 -13.48 20.47
N LEU A 40 9.30 -13.00 21.63
CA LEU A 40 8.38 -13.74 22.50
C LEU A 40 7.03 -13.98 21.81
N VAL A 41 6.43 -12.95 21.21
CA VAL A 41 5.15 -13.06 20.51
C VAL A 41 5.28 -14.04 19.34
N PHE A 42 6.31 -13.91 18.51
CA PHE A 42 6.55 -14.82 17.40
C PHE A 42 6.89 -16.24 17.84
N GLY A 43 7.57 -16.41 18.98
CA GLY A 43 7.83 -17.72 19.59
C GLY A 43 6.56 -18.45 20.02
N VAL A 44 5.61 -17.72 20.63
CA VAL A 44 4.29 -18.28 20.98
C VAL A 44 3.53 -18.68 19.72
N TYR A 45 3.48 -17.81 18.71
CA TYR A 45 2.81 -18.12 17.44
C TYR A 45 3.45 -19.33 16.74
N ALA A 46 4.77 -19.41 16.71
CA ALA A 46 5.52 -20.51 16.12
C ALA A 46 5.16 -21.85 16.77
N GLN A 47 5.09 -21.91 18.10
CA GLN A 47 4.65 -23.11 18.82
C GLN A 47 3.20 -23.46 18.50
N THR A 48 2.29 -22.48 18.42
CA THR A 48 0.88 -22.75 18.13
C THR A 48 0.63 -23.21 16.70
N LEU A 49 1.35 -22.67 15.71
CA LEU A 49 1.21 -23.03 14.30
C LEU A 49 2.09 -24.21 13.88
N GLY A 50 3.07 -24.61 14.70
CA GLY A 50 4.04 -25.65 14.34
C GLY A 50 4.99 -25.24 13.22
N VAL A 51 5.25 -23.93 13.05
CA VAL A 51 6.13 -23.37 12.03
C VAL A 51 7.28 -22.59 12.67
N PRO A 52 8.45 -22.47 12.03
CA PRO A 52 9.56 -21.72 12.58
C PRO A 52 9.22 -20.23 12.72
N ALA A 53 9.59 -19.62 13.86
CA ALA A 53 9.30 -18.22 14.18
C ALA A 53 9.87 -17.25 13.12
N GLU A 54 11.01 -17.60 12.53
CA GLU A 54 11.70 -16.86 11.47
C GLU A 54 10.84 -16.70 10.20
N SER A 55 9.95 -17.67 9.94
CA SER A 55 9.09 -17.67 8.76
C SER A 55 7.82 -16.83 8.93
N LEU A 56 7.44 -16.50 10.17
CA LEU A 56 6.19 -15.80 10.47
C LEU A 56 6.21 -14.33 10.02
N PRO A 57 7.23 -13.51 10.32
CA PRO A 57 7.24 -12.11 9.90
C PRO A 57 7.04 -11.90 8.39
N PRO A 58 7.78 -12.59 7.49
CA PRO A 58 7.55 -12.43 6.06
C PRO A 58 6.17 -12.94 5.62
N LEU A 59 5.58 -13.91 6.32
CA LEU A 59 4.25 -14.43 6.04
C LEU A 59 3.15 -13.43 6.44
N VAL A 60 3.32 -12.76 7.59
CA VAL A 60 2.47 -11.65 8.05
C VAL A 60 2.52 -10.49 7.06
N VAL A 61 3.72 -10.10 6.62
CA VAL A 61 3.87 -9.02 5.61
C VAL A 61 3.17 -9.37 4.31
N ARG A 62 3.32 -10.60 3.80
CA ARG A 62 2.62 -11.07 2.59
C ARG A 62 1.11 -11.03 2.76
N ALA A 63 0.59 -11.45 3.91
CA ALA A 63 -0.84 -11.41 4.21
C ALA A 63 -1.36 -9.96 4.23
N LEU A 64 -0.63 -9.05 4.86
CA LEU A 64 -0.93 -7.61 4.90
C LEU A 64 -0.96 -6.99 3.50
N VAL A 65 0.02 -7.30 2.65
CA VAL A 65 0.07 -6.81 1.27
C VAL A 65 -1.12 -7.34 0.47
N LEU A 66 -1.45 -8.62 0.60
CA LEU A 66 -2.58 -9.22 -0.11
C LEU A 66 -3.92 -8.61 0.35
N ASP A 67 -4.14 -8.48 1.66
CA ASP A 67 -5.34 -7.84 2.22
C ASP A 67 -5.47 -6.39 1.72
N SER A 68 -4.35 -5.66 1.69
CA SER A 68 -4.29 -4.30 1.16
C SER A 68 -4.65 -4.23 -0.32
N ALA A 69 -4.13 -5.15 -1.12
CA ALA A 69 -4.44 -5.25 -2.54
C ALA A 69 -5.92 -5.53 -2.77
N ILE A 70 -6.55 -6.40 -1.96
CA ILE A 70 -7.98 -6.72 -2.04
C ILE A 70 -8.83 -5.49 -1.72
N VAL A 71 -8.54 -4.79 -0.62
CA VAL A 71 -9.32 -3.60 -0.22
C VAL A 71 -9.15 -2.45 -1.23
N MET A 72 -7.92 -2.22 -1.70
CA MET A 72 -7.64 -1.25 -2.75
C MET A 72 -8.33 -1.64 -4.07
N GLY A 73 -8.30 -2.92 -4.44
CA GLY A 73 -8.97 -3.45 -5.63
C GLY A 73 -10.48 -3.26 -5.56
N LEU A 74 -11.10 -3.60 -4.44
CA LEU A 74 -12.54 -3.40 -4.21
C LEU A 74 -12.92 -1.91 -4.27
N TYR A 75 -12.09 -1.05 -3.68
CA TYR A 75 -12.28 0.39 -3.77
C TYR A 75 -12.18 0.91 -5.21
N ALA A 76 -11.17 0.45 -5.97
CA ALA A 76 -10.97 0.82 -7.36
C ALA A 76 -12.15 0.37 -8.25
N LEU A 77 -12.65 -0.86 -8.07
CA LEU A 77 -13.80 -1.37 -8.81
C LEU A 77 -15.08 -0.57 -8.52
N ARG A 78 -15.29 -0.16 -7.27
CA ARG A 78 -16.42 0.69 -6.84
C ARG A 78 -16.31 2.13 -7.37
N ARG A 79 -15.10 2.65 -7.54
CA ARG A 79 -14.81 3.99 -8.07
C ARG A 79 -14.44 3.99 -9.56
N ARG A 80 -14.59 2.86 -10.27
CA ARG A 80 -14.12 2.69 -11.66
C ARG A 80 -14.49 3.84 -12.59
N LYS A 81 -15.73 4.37 -12.49
CA LYS A 81 -16.18 5.50 -13.31
C LYS A 81 -15.44 6.81 -13.02
N ALA A 82 -15.16 7.07 -11.74
CA ALA A 82 -14.41 8.25 -11.32
C ALA A 82 -12.92 8.15 -11.67
N ILE A 83 -12.34 6.95 -11.55
CA ILE A 83 -10.94 6.69 -11.92
C ILE A 83 -10.74 6.78 -13.44
N VAL A 84 -11.66 6.22 -14.24
CA VAL A 84 -11.63 6.36 -15.71
C VAL A 84 -11.84 7.81 -16.14
N ALA A 85 -12.70 8.57 -15.46
CA ALA A 85 -12.86 9.98 -15.75
C ALA A 85 -11.60 10.79 -15.40
N LEU A 86 -10.92 10.46 -14.31
CA LEU A 86 -9.65 11.07 -13.90
C LEU A 86 -8.52 10.72 -14.88
N SER A 87 -8.40 9.45 -15.28
CA SER A 87 -7.38 9.01 -16.24
C SER A 87 -7.61 9.60 -17.62
N LYS A 88 -8.85 9.65 -18.12
CA LYS A 88 -9.19 10.36 -19.37
C LYS A 88 -8.83 11.84 -19.33
N ARG A 89 -9.08 12.51 -18.19
CA ARG A 89 -8.69 13.92 -18.00
C ARG A 89 -7.17 14.10 -17.94
N ALA A 90 -6.46 13.19 -17.29
CA ALA A 90 -5.00 13.21 -17.25
C ALA A 90 -4.40 12.97 -18.65
N TYR A 91 -4.90 11.98 -19.39
CA TYR A 91 -4.49 11.69 -20.76
C TYR A 91 -4.80 12.86 -21.71
N ALA A 92 -5.97 13.50 -21.59
CA ALA A 92 -6.31 14.67 -22.38
C ALA A 92 -5.43 15.90 -22.07
N ARG A 93 -4.80 15.95 -20.89
CA ARG A 93 -3.89 17.02 -20.48
C ARG A 93 -2.47 16.84 -21.02
N PHE A 94 -2.07 15.59 -21.31
CA PHE A 94 -0.81 15.22 -21.94
C PHE A 94 -0.93 14.97 -23.45
N ALA A 95 -2.15 14.90 -23.99
CA ALA A 95 -2.37 14.82 -25.43
C ALA A 95 -1.86 16.11 -26.10
N PRO A 96 -0.96 16.02 -27.09
CA PRO A 96 -0.47 17.20 -27.79
C PRO A 96 -1.64 17.90 -28.46
N SER A 97 -1.76 19.21 -28.22
CA SER A 97 -2.83 20.01 -28.80
C SER A 97 -2.68 20.02 -30.34
N PRO A 98 -3.75 19.76 -31.11
CA PRO A 98 -3.70 19.70 -32.58
C PRO A 98 -3.28 21.03 -33.23
N ARG A 99 -3.19 22.12 -32.45
CA ARG A 99 -2.61 23.38 -32.92
C ARG A 99 -1.11 23.29 -33.21
N SER A 100 -0.36 22.42 -32.53
CA SER A 100 1.09 22.29 -32.76
C SER A 100 1.40 21.61 -34.09
N SER A 101 0.56 20.69 -34.56
CA SER A 101 0.74 20.03 -35.86
C SER A 101 0.35 20.93 -37.04
N SER A 102 -0.62 21.83 -36.87
CA SER A 102 -0.99 22.78 -37.93
C SER A 102 0.06 23.86 -38.17
N VAL A 103 0.79 24.32 -37.14
CA VAL A 103 1.85 25.34 -37.33
C VAL A 103 3.09 24.77 -38.02
N GLU A 104 3.41 23.51 -37.79
CA GLU A 104 4.50 22.79 -38.47
C GLU A 104 4.16 22.58 -39.97
N SER A 105 2.93 22.13 -40.29
CA SER A 105 2.49 21.93 -41.68
C SER A 105 2.36 23.22 -42.49
N LEU A 106 2.13 24.37 -41.85
CA LEU A 106 2.08 25.67 -42.55
C LEU A 106 3.47 26.25 -42.82
N SER A 107 4.52 25.80 -42.12
CA SER A 107 5.89 26.26 -42.31
C SER A 107 6.69 25.45 -43.33
N SER A 108 6.17 24.31 -43.81
CA SER A 108 6.82 23.43 -44.80
C SER A 108 6.24 23.53 -46.21
N ALA A 109 5.44 24.56 -46.52
CA ALA A 109 5.02 24.82 -47.90
C ALA A 109 6.18 25.49 -48.67
N PRO A 110 6.68 24.88 -49.77
CA PRO A 110 7.80 25.39 -50.57
C PRO A 110 7.42 26.58 -51.47
#